data_AF-A0A532UIP5-F1
#
_entry.id   AF-A0A532UIP5-F1
#
_cell.length_a   1.000
_cell.length_b   1.000
_cell.length_c   1.000
_cell.angle_alpha   90.00
_cell.angle_beta   90.00
_cell.angle_gamma   90.00
#
_symmetry.space_group_name_H-M   'P 1'
#
loop_
_entity.id
_entity.type
_entity.pdbx_description
1 polymer ?
#
loop_
_entity_poly.entity_id
_entity_poly.type
_entity_poly.pdbx_seq_one_letter_code
_entity_poly.pdbx_strand_id
1 'polypeptide(L)'
;MERRKAKYIALLLVAMLLFGANQTYGDVNSQFVPDTDGIDTDGDGDPNNDHVYVHVGAGDGFVNMADGKLLYEFSFSQLTGVPDNMIMEQGSMAAEIPAPTLVFKEGQKVYLNLTNVGMMMRPDLFDAHTIHWHGFPNASTVFDGVPTESIAIKMGATLTYFYNAAYPGTFIWHCHVEATEHMQMGMIGNLWVLPIQNNLPDGADLNGFTHHTGYKYAYNDGDGSTYYDVDYPLQFTGFDSDFHDASINVQPLPFALMDDNYGLINGRGYPQTVDANSLPNSHDGKLNQKVNSLITAVQGQKILLRMSGVSTTDYTTIATTLGVPMKVVGKDAELVRGPTGKDTSYWTSSIDIAGGDTFDVIVDTTDVAPGTYILYTTNLNLLSNDQEDFGGIMTEIRISAP
;
A
#
# COMPACT_ATOMS: atom_id res chain seq x y z
N MET A 1 71.09 -34.77 -13.94
CA MET A 1 71.32 -33.55 -14.74
C MET A 1 70.40 -33.60 -15.96
N GLU A 2 69.37 -32.81 -16.17
CA GLU A 2 68.56 -31.96 -15.29
C GLU A 2 67.16 -31.96 -15.93
N ARG A 3 66.15 -32.40 -15.17
CA ARG A 3 64.73 -32.12 -15.44
C ARG A 3 64.51 -30.65 -15.13
N ARG A 4 64.24 -29.81 -16.14
CA ARG A 4 63.56 -28.50 -15.99
C ARG A 4 63.40 -27.86 -17.37
N LYS A 5 62.17 -27.89 -17.93
CA LYS A 5 61.58 -26.85 -18.81
C LYS A 5 60.18 -27.23 -19.33
N ALA A 6 59.38 -27.83 -18.46
CA ALA A 6 57.93 -27.99 -18.67
C ALA A 6 57.22 -27.46 -17.40
N LYS A 7 57.35 -26.16 -17.12
CA LYS A 7 56.71 -25.51 -15.97
C LYS A 7 56.45 -24.00 -16.21
N TYR A 8 55.95 -23.58 -17.37
CA TYR A 8 55.51 -22.18 -17.57
C TYR A 8 54.31 -22.01 -18.50
N ILE A 9 53.42 -23.01 -18.62
CA ILE A 9 52.13 -22.88 -19.34
C ILE A 9 50.93 -23.23 -18.43
N ALA A 10 51.17 -23.48 -17.13
CA ALA A 10 50.11 -23.78 -16.16
C ALA A 10 49.90 -22.69 -15.08
N LEU A 11 50.44 -21.49 -15.27
CA LEU A 11 50.34 -20.40 -14.28
C LEU A 11 49.65 -19.13 -14.79
N LEU A 12 49.16 -19.10 -16.03
CA LEU A 12 48.39 -17.97 -16.57
C LEU A 12 46.87 -18.21 -16.62
N LEU A 13 46.42 -19.43 -16.31
CA LEU A 13 44.99 -19.79 -16.25
C LEU A 13 44.40 -19.84 -14.83
N VAL A 14 45.23 -19.64 -13.80
CA VAL A 14 44.78 -19.60 -12.39
C VAL A 14 44.77 -18.16 -11.83
N ALA A 15 45.40 -17.20 -12.50
CA ALA A 15 45.40 -15.80 -12.08
C ALA A 15 44.16 -14.99 -12.53
N MET A 16 43.32 -15.54 -13.43
CA MET A 16 42.03 -14.94 -13.82
C MET A 16 40.83 -15.51 -13.04
N LEU A 17 41.07 -16.32 -11.99
CA LEU A 17 40.03 -16.85 -11.09
C LEU A 17 40.07 -16.22 -9.68
N LEU A 18 40.96 -15.26 -9.44
CA LEU A 18 41.12 -14.59 -8.14
C LEU A 18 40.90 -13.07 -8.18
N PHE A 19 40.65 -12.51 -9.37
CA PHE A 19 39.86 -11.29 -9.44
C PHE A 19 38.43 -11.71 -9.65
N GLY A 20 37.79 -12.14 -8.56
CA GLY A 20 36.38 -11.90 -8.44
C GLY A 20 36.22 -10.42 -8.76
N ALA A 21 35.53 -10.11 -9.85
CA ALA A 21 34.84 -8.85 -9.90
C ALA A 21 34.00 -8.86 -8.63
N ASN A 22 34.45 -8.16 -7.58
CA ASN A 22 33.52 -7.59 -6.65
C ASN A 22 32.65 -6.74 -7.56
N GLN A 23 31.57 -7.31 -8.07
CA GLN A 23 30.38 -6.53 -8.30
C GLN A 23 30.19 -5.86 -6.96
N THR A 24 30.55 -4.59 -6.91
CA THR A 24 30.03 -3.69 -5.91
C THR A 24 28.54 -3.69 -6.20
N TYR A 25 27.82 -4.65 -5.61
CA TYR A 25 26.42 -4.46 -5.30
C TYR A 25 26.36 -3.11 -4.58
N GLY A 26 25.41 -2.24 -4.96
CA GLY A 26 25.20 -1.02 -4.19
C GLY A 26 25.04 -1.45 -2.73
N ASP A 27 25.79 -0.82 -1.85
CA ASP A 27 25.69 -1.15 -0.43
C ASP A 27 24.29 -0.76 0.01
N VAL A 28 23.58 -1.67 0.69
CA VAL A 28 22.30 -1.31 1.31
C VAL A 28 22.66 -0.41 2.49
N ASN A 29 22.49 0.88 2.30
CA ASN A 29 22.82 1.87 3.31
C ASN A 29 21.52 2.45 3.86
N SER A 30 21.01 1.85 4.93
CA SER A 30 19.87 2.39 5.65
C SER A 30 20.31 3.56 6.52
N GLN A 31 19.64 4.71 6.37
CA GLN A 31 19.90 5.86 7.23
C GLN A 31 18.94 5.81 8.43
N PHE A 32 19.52 5.75 9.62
CA PHE A 32 18.81 5.91 10.89
C PHE A 32 19.24 7.22 11.54
N VAL A 33 18.28 8.11 11.80
CA VAL A 33 18.48 9.44 12.40
C VAL A 33 17.81 9.46 13.79
N PRO A 34 18.50 9.11 14.88
CA PRO A 34 17.89 9.06 16.20
C PRO A 34 17.14 10.35 16.56
N ASP A 35 15.94 10.21 17.10
CA ASP A 35 15.21 11.33 17.66
C ASP A 35 15.85 11.72 19.00
N THR A 36 16.40 12.93 19.04
CA THR A 36 17.22 13.42 20.17
C THR A 36 17.01 14.90 20.45
N ASP A 37 16.06 15.54 19.77
CA ASP A 37 15.82 16.98 19.94
C ASP A 37 14.95 17.29 21.17
N GLY A 38 14.28 16.27 21.72
CA GLY A 38 13.46 16.37 22.93
C GLY A 38 12.15 17.12 22.71
N ILE A 39 11.70 17.22 21.47
CA ILE A 39 10.42 17.80 21.07
C ILE A 39 9.43 16.67 20.85
N ASP A 40 8.18 16.86 21.28
CA ASP A 40 7.05 15.96 21.00
C ASP A 40 6.20 16.64 19.91
N THR A 41 6.43 16.26 18.66
CA THR A 41 5.77 16.85 17.49
C THR A 41 4.47 16.14 17.14
N ASP A 42 4.31 14.87 17.52
CA ASP A 42 3.07 14.11 17.29
C ASP A 42 2.05 14.19 18.44
N GLY A 43 2.45 14.81 19.56
CA GLY A 43 1.60 15.11 20.70
C GLY A 43 1.18 13.88 21.50
N ASP A 44 1.86 12.75 21.36
CA ASP A 44 1.54 11.51 22.08
C ASP A 44 2.12 11.44 23.51
N GLY A 45 2.95 12.42 23.88
CA GLY A 45 3.59 12.53 25.19
C GLY A 45 4.99 11.90 25.29
N ASP A 46 5.54 11.34 24.22
CA ASP A 46 6.91 10.80 24.15
C ASP A 46 7.78 11.55 23.13
N PRO A 47 8.62 12.51 23.56
CA PRO A 47 9.44 13.35 22.68
C PRO A 47 10.65 12.64 22.05
N ASN A 48 10.68 11.31 22.04
CA ASN A 48 11.79 10.53 21.47
C ASN A 48 11.32 9.52 20.41
N ASN A 49 10.07 9.61 19.96
CA ASN A 49 9.47 8.69 19.01
C ASN A 49 8.92 9.37 17.73
N ASP A 50 9.23 10.65 17.52
CA ASP A 50 8.72 11.42 16.39
C ASP A 50 9.35 10.97 15.06
N HIS A 51 10.56 10.39 15.12
CA HIS A 51 11.25 9.87 13.95
C HIS A 51 10.82 8.43 13.67
N VAL A 52 10.13 8.22 12.56
CA VAL A 52 9.65 6.89 12.12
C VAL A 52 10.52 6.36 10.99
N TYR A 53 10.85 5.07 11.08
CA TYR A 53 11.64 4.35 10.09
C TYR A 53 10.80 3.33 9.36
N VAL A 54 10.89 3.38 8.04
CA VAL A 54 10.29 2.40 7.15
C VAL A 54 11.36 1.91 6.18
N HIS A 55 11.37 0.62 5.88
CA HIS A 55 12.18 0.05 4.80
C HIS A 55 11.28 -0.81 3.92
N VAL A 56 11.21 -0.49 2.64
CA VAL A 56 10.53 -1.30 1.63
C VAL A 56 11.51 -1.73 0.53
N GLY A 57 11.31 -2.94 0.01
CA GLY A 57 12.04 -3.44 -1.16
C GLY A 57 11.16 -3.36 -2.40
N ALA A 58 11.67 -2.90 -3.54
CA ALA A 58 10.99 -2.99 -4.83
C ALA A 58 11.61 -4.12 -5.68
N GLY A 59 10.76 -5.04 -6.13
CA GLY A 59 11.16 -6.17 -6.96
C GLY A 59 9.95 -6.93 -7.48
N ASP A 60 10.19 -8.15 -7.94
CA ASP A 60 9.14 -9.00 -8.50
C ASP A 60 8.64 -10.07 -7.52
N GLY A 61 7.59 -10.77 -7.93
CA GLY A 61 7.02 -11.89 -7.21
C GLY A 61 5.84 -12.51 -7.97
N PHE A 62 4.98 -13.19 -7.24
CA PHE A 62 3.79 -13.83 -7.78
C PHE A 62 2.60 -13.66 -6.83
N VAL A 63 1.41 -13.63 -7.42
CA VAL A 63 0.13 -13.62 -6.69
C VAL A 63 -0.81 -14.67 -7.25
N ASN A 64 -1.62 -15.27 -6.38
CA ASN A 64 -2.71 -16.16 -6.79
C ASN A 64 -4.02 -15.38 -6.87
N MET A 65 -4.65 -15.44 -8.03
CA MET A 65 -6.03 -14.99 -8.21
C MET A 65 -7.00 -15.96 -7.55
N ALA A 66 -8.25 -15.54 -7.38
CA ALA A 66 -9.26 -16.29 -6.65
C ALA A 66 -9.68 -17.61 -7.32
N ASP A 67 -9.55 -17.70 -8.64
CA ASP A 67 -9.73 -18.93 -9.44
C ASP A 67 -8.49 -19.86 -9.42
N GLY A 68 -7.42 -19.43 -8.75
CA GLY A 68 -6.15 -20.14 -8.65
C GLY A 68 -5.14 -19.82 -9.75
N LYS A 69 -5.43 -18.94 -10.71
CA LYS A 69 -4.45 -18.47 -11.71
C LYS A 69 -3.29 -17.78 -10.98
N LEU A 70 -2.07 -18.21 -11.28
CA LEU A 70 -0.86 -17.58 -10.76
C LEU A 70 -0.43 -16.48 -11.73
N LEU A 71 -0.34 -15.25 -11.26
CA LEU A 71 0.15 -14.11 -12.04
C LEU A 71 1.52 -13.67 -11.55
N TYR A 72 2.36 -13.26 -12.49
CA TYR A 72 3.62 -12.57 -12.23
C TYR A 72 3.35 -11.10 -11.87
N GLU A 73 4.05 -10.54 -10.90
CA GLU A 73 3.83 -9.17 -10.44
C GLU A 73 5.12 -8.42 -10.12
N PHE A 74 5.03 -7.09 -10.10
CA PHE A 74 6.03 -6.17 -9.56
C PHE A 74 5.38 -5.45 -8.38
N SER A 75 6.00 -5.50 -7.21
CA SER A 75 5.47 -4.75 -6.08
C SER A 75 6.56 -4.39 -5.07
N PHE A 76 6.13 -3.74 -4.00
CA PHE A 76 6.93 -3.48 -2.84
C PHE A 76 6.75 -4.58 -1.79
N SER A 77 7.79 -4.76 -0.97
CA SER A 77 7.85 -5.71 0.14
C SER A 77 8.18 -4.98 1.43
N GLN A 78 7.62 -5.42 2.57
CA GLN A 78 7.92 -4.86 3.88
C GLN A 78 9.25 -5.43 4.40
N LEU A 79 10.23 -4.55 4.60
CA LEU A 79 11.59 -4.90 5.06
C LEU A 79 12.00 -4.15 6.33
N THR A 80 11.10 -3.40 6.97
CA THR A 80 11.38 -2.70 8.22
C THR A 80 11.84 -3.71 9.29
N GLY A 81 12.99 -3.44 9.90
CA GLY A 81 13.60 -4.31 10.92
C GLY A 81 14.45 -5.45 10.37
N VAL A 82 14.53 -5.63 9.04
CA VAL A 82 15.45 -6.57 8.41
C VAL A 82 16.87 -5.99 8.43
N PRO A 83 17.90 -6.74 8.88
CA PRO A 83 19.28 -6.28 8.82
C PRO A 83 19.73 -5.97 7.38
N ASP A 84 20.50 -4.90 7.17
CA ASP A 84 20.94 -4.45 5.83
C ASP A 84 21.54 -5.58 4.98
N ASN A 85 22.34 -6.46 5.59
CA ASN A 85 22.99 -7.57 4.90
C ASN A 85 22.03 -8.69 4.45
N MET A 86 20.77 -8.66 4.89
CA MET A 86 19.70 -9.61 4.55
C MET A 86 18.64 -8.99 3.62
N ILE A 87 18.68 -7.68 3.36
CA ILE A 87 17.64 -6.96 2.59
C ILE A 87 17.46 -7.53 1.18
N MET A 88 18.55 -7.75 0.46
CA MET A 88 18.49 -8.31 -0.90
C MET A 88 17.91 -9.72 -0.91
N GLU A 89 18.25 -10.55 0.09
CA GLU A 89 17.76 -11.93 0.19
C GLU A 89 16.27 -11.96 0.56
N GLN A 90 15.86 -11.17 1.55
CA GLN A 90 14.48 -11.18 2.03
C GLN A 90 13.52 -10.49 1.07
N GLY A 91 13.94 -9.39 0.42
CA GLY A 91 13.11 -8.64 -0.52
C GLY A 91 12.98 -9.28 -1.90
N SER A 92 13.95 -10.09 -2.35
CA SER A 92 13.85 -10.76 -3.66
C SER A 92 12.64 -11.71 -3.69
N MET A 93 11.83 -11.68 -4.76
CA MET A 93 10.60 -12.48 -4.90
C MET A 93 9.51 -12.20 -3.84
N ALA A 94 9.63 -11.12 -3.06
CA ALA A 94 8.75 -10.85 -1.92
C ALA A 94 7.69 -9.78 -2.17
N ALA A 95 7.37 -9.51 -3.44
CA ALA A 95 6.30 -8.60 -3.82
C ALA A 95 4.99 -8.90 -3.06
N GLU A 96 4.27 -7.85 -2.68
CA GLU A 96 3.01 -7.90 -1.94
C GLU A 96 1.94 -7.09 -2.66
N ILE A 97 0.71 -7.60 -2.78
CA ILE A 97 -0.44 -6.81 -3.25
C ILE A 97 -1.58 -6.81 -2.21
N PRO A 98 -2.04 -5.63 -1.75
CA PRO A 98 -1.46 -4.31 -2.00
C PRO A 98 -0.04 -4.23 -1.44
N ALA A 99 0.75 -3.27 -1.92
CA ALA A 99 2.04 -2.97 -1.29
C ALA A 99 1.85 -2.64 0.21
N PRO A 100 2.92 -2.75 1.03
CA PRO A 100 2.83 -2.56 2.47
C PRO A 100 2.06 -1.29 2.85
N THR A 101 1.05 -1.46 3.70
CA THR A 101 0.30 -0.32 4.22
C THR A 101 1.20 0.49 5.14
N LEU A 102 1.27 1.80 4.90
CA LEU A 102 2.01 2.74 5.72
C LEU A 102 1.05 3.52 6.61
N VAL A 103 1.38 3.62 7.90
CA VAL A 103 0.57 4.35 8.87
C VAL A 103 1.50 5.21 9.72
N PHE A 104 1.24 6.51 9.73
CA PHE A 104 1.99 7.48 10.53
C PHE A 104 1.04 8.25 11.44
N LYS A 105 1.58 8.94 12.43
CA LYS A 105 0.85 9.97 13.19
C LYS A 105 1.21 11.34 12.64
N GLU A 106 0.24 12.24 12.68
CA GLU A 106 0.46 13.64 12.37
C GLU A 106 1.58 14.22 13.26
N GLY A 107 2.51 14.97 12.68
CA GLY A 107 3.68 15.52 13.36
C GLY A 107 4.96 14.74 13.10
N GLN A 108 4.87 13.43 12.84
CA GLN A 108 6.03 12.56 12.71
C GLN A 108 6.90 12.88 11.49
N LYS A 109 8.21 12.67 11.66
CA LYS A 109 9.25 12.76 10.62
C LYS A 109 9.55 11.36 10.11
N VAL A 110 9.24 11.10 8.84
CA VAL A 110 9.33 9.79 8.22
C VAL A 110 10.63 9.66 7.43
N TYR A 111 11.44 8.66 7.78
CA TYR A 111 12.62 8.23 7.06
C TYR A 111 12.32 6.89 6.39
N LEU A 112 12.10 6.92 5.08
CA LEU A 112 11.71 5.74 4.31
C LEU A 112 12.83 5.29 3.38
N ASN A 113 13.36 4.10 3.60
CA ASN A 113 14.32 3.45 2.71
C ASN A 113 13.59 2.66 1.64
N LEU A 114 13.88 2.95 0.37
CA LEU A 114 13.54 2.10 -0.76
C LEU A 114 14.81 1.41 -1.24
N THR A 115 14.86 0.09 -1.17
CA THR A 115 15.89 -0.71 -1.85
C THR A 115 15.30 -1.35 -3.10
N ASN A 116 15.88 -1.08 -4.27
CA ASN A 116 15.52 -1.83 -5.47
C ASN A 116 16.26 -3.18 -5.42
N VAL A 117 15.55 -4.26 -5.11
CA VAL A 117 16.12 -5.61 -4.98
C VAL A 117 16.24 -6.33 -6.32
N GLY A 118 15.71 -5.72 -7.39
CA GLY A 118 15.74 -6.22 -8.75
C GLY A 118 14.68 -7.27 -9.07
N MET A 119 14.64 -7.65 -10.34
CA MET A 119 13.70 -8.65 -10.88
C MET A 119 14.39 -10.00 -11.03
N MET A 120 14.02 -10.99 -10.22
CA MET A 120 14.63 -12.33 -10.26
C MET A 120 14.10 -13.17 -11.43
N MET A 121 12.81 -13.06 -11.75
CA MET A 121 12.18 -13.78 -12.88
C MET A 121 12.46 -13.11 -14.21
N ARG A 122 12.65 -11.78 -14.20
CA ARG A 122 12.99 -10.96 -15.38
C ARG A 122 14.30 -10.21 -15.18
N PRO A 123 15.46 -10.90 -15.06
CA PRO A 123 16.75 -10.25 -14.81
C PRO A 123 17.24 -9.38 -15.98
N ASP A 124 16.54 -9.43 -17.12
CA ASP A 124 16.72 -8.53 -18.26
C ASP A 124 16.01 -7.18 -18.12
N LEU A 125 15.06 -7.05 -17.17
CA LEU A 125 14.44 -5.78 -16.80
C LEU A 125 15.30 -5.06 -15.76
N PHE A 126 15.94 -3.97 -16.19
CA PHE A 126 16.79 -3.13 -15.34
C PHE A 126 16.04 -1.90 -14.82
N ASP A 127 14.79 -2.11 -14.45
CA ASP A 127 13.90 -1.03 -14.06
C ASP A 127 14.40 -0.35 -12.80
N ALA A 128 14.37 0.99 -12.86
CA ALA A 128 14.48 1.77 -11.66
C ALA A 128 13.10 1.80 -10.98
N HIS A 129 13.09 2.06 -9.69
CA HIS A 129 11.86 2.30 -8.95
C HIS A 129 11.95 3.59 -8.16
N THR A 130 10.79 4.18 -7.90
CA THR A 130 10.60 5.37 -7.06
C THR A 130 9.43 5.15 -6.11
N ILE A 131 9.25 6.08 -5.18
CA ILE A 131 8.05 6.21 -4.36
C ILE A 131 7.48 7.60 -4.59
N HIS A 132 6.24 7.63 -5.05
CA HIS A 132 5.42 8.82 -5.24
C HIS A 132 4.14 8.71 -4.43
N TRP A 133 3.64 9.83 -3.91
CA TRP A 133 2.47 9.87 -3.02
C TRP A 133 1.46 10.86 -3.58
N HIS A 134 0.18 10.49 -3.58
CA HIS A 134 -0.86 11.42 -4.00
C HIS A 134 -1.27 12.29 -2.81
N GLY A 135 -1.11 13.61 -2.95
CA GLY A 135 -1.62 14.59 -1.98
C GLY A 135 -0.71 14.86 -0.78
N PHE A 136 0.51 14.33 -0.72
CA PHE A 136 1.43 14.57 0.40
C PHE A 136 2.15 15.93 0.26
N PRO A 137 1.75 16.99 0.99
CA PRO A 137 2.04 18.38 0.61
C PRO A 137 3.49 18.83 0.85
N ASN A 138 4.28 18.01 1.54
CA ASN A 138 5.65 18.34 1.97
C ASN A 138 6.74 17.53 1.28
N ALA A 139 6.41 16.79 0.21
CA ALA A 139 7.43 16.09 -0.57
C ALA A 139 8.33 17.12 -1.27
N SER A 140 9.63 17.11 -0.95
CA SER A 140 10.62 17.86 -1.74
C SER A 140 10.68 17.30 -3.15
N THR A 141 10.93 18.12 -4.17
CA THR A 141 10.99 17.67 -5.57
C THR A 141 11.99 16.54 -5.81
N VAL A 142 13.05 16.44 -5.02
CA VAL A 142 14.04 15.34 -5.11
C VAL A 142 13.50 14.01 -4.58
N PHE A 143 12.50 14.06 -3.69
CA PHE A 143 11.84 12.95 -3.00
C PHE A 143 10.38 12.75 -3.44
N ASP A 144 9.93 13.47 -4.45
CA ASP A 144 8.55 13.38 -4.96
C ASP A 144 8.29 12.06 -5.68
N GLY A 145 9.31 11.49 -6.33
CA GLY A 145 9.24 10.19 -6.99
C GLY A 145 8.94 10.24 -8.48
N VAL A 146 8.58 11.40 -9.05
CA VAL A 146 8.46 11.55 -10.50
C VAL A 146 9.87 11.42 -11.12
N PRO A 147 10.12 10.43 -12.00
CA PRO A 147 11.49 10.04 -12.37
C PRO A 147 12.31 11.12 -13.10
N THR A 148 11.66 12.09 -13.73
CA THR A 148 12.32 13.17 -14.48
C THR A 148 12.83 14.30 -13.59
N GLU A 149 12.27 14.46 -12.40
CA GLU A 149 12.57 15.53 -11.45
C GLU A 149 13.16 15.01 -10.13
N SER A 150 12.96 13.72 -9.83
CA SER A 150 13.41 13.04 -8.61
C SER A 150 14.51 12.00 -8.88
N ILE A 151 14.98 11.35 -7.81
CA ILE A 151 15.98 10.28 -7.89
C ILE A 151 15.28 8.95 -8.15
N ALA A 152 15.60 8.31 -9.29
CA ALA A 152 15.19 6.94 -9.59
C ALA A 152 16.22 5.92 -9.08
N ILE A 153 15.77 4.92 -8.33
CA ILE A 153 16.64 3.96 -7.64
C ILE A 153 16.87 2.76 -8.54
N LYS A 154 18.12 2.58 -8.98
CA LYS A 154 18.55 1.44 -9.79
C LYS A 154 18.67 0.17 -8.96
N MET A 155 18.63 -0.98 -9.62
CA MET A 155 18.83 -2.30 -9.00
C MET A 155 20.08 -2.35 -8.11
N GLY A 156 19.90 -2.91 -6.92
CA GLY A 156 20.92 -3.03 -5.88
C GLY A 156 21.25 -1.72 -5.17
N ALA A 157 20.54 -0.62 -5.44
CA ALA A 157 20.72 0.64 -4.72
C ALA A 157 19.60 0.89 -3.71
N THR A 158 19.91 1.72 -2.70
CA THR A 158 18.97 2.20 -1.70
C THR A 158 18.92 3.73 -1.73
N LEU A 159 17.72 4.30 -1.61
CA LEU A 159 17.51 5.72 -1.32
C LEU A 159 16.71 5.86 -0.03
N THR A 160 17.17 6.75 0.85
CA THR A 160 16.36 7.23 1.99
C THR A 160 15.61 8.48 1.58
N TYR A 161 14.29 8.39 1.59
CA TYR A 161 13.38 9.51 1.49
C TYR A 161 13.13 10.13 2.86
N PHE A 162 12.86 11.44 2.88
CA PHE A 162 12.44 12.16 4.07
C PHE A 162 11.13 12.91 3.83
N TYR A 163 10.16 12.69 4.72
CA TYR A 163 8.84 13.30 4.66
C TYR A 163 8.38 13.78 6.03
N ASN A 164 7.57 14.84 6.08
CA ASN A 164 6.85 15.25 7.29
C ASN A 164 5.39 14.82 7.18
N ALA A 165 4.92 13.95 8.06
CA ALA A 165 3.51 13.57 8.18
C ALA A 165 2.70 14.73 8.79
N ALA A 166 2.52 15.81 8.04
CA ALA A 166 2.04 17.07 8.61
C ALA A 166 0.51 17.18 8.72
N TYR A 167 -0.24 16.35 8.00
CA TYR A 167 -1.69 16.43 7.95
C TYR A 167 -2.30 15.03 7.98
N PRO A 168 -3.41 14.83 8.72
CA PRO A 168 -4.12 13.56 8.74
C PRO A 168 -4.93 13.34 7.46
N GLY A 169 -5.13 12.08 7.11
CA GLY A 169 -5.94 11.69 5.96
C GLY A 169 -5.50 10.36 5.36
N THR A 170 -6.29 9.89 4.40
CA THR A 170 -5.98 8.69 3.60
C THR A 170 -5.36 9.09 2.25
N PHE A 171 -4.18 8.56 1.99
CA PHE A 171 -3.35 8.79 0.81
C PHE A 171 -3.07 7.46 0.09
N ILE A 172 -2.50 7.54 -1.10
CA ILE A 172 -1.90 6.39 -1.80
C ILE A 172 -0.45 6.68 -2.14
N TRP A 173 0.34 5.62 -2.28
CA TRP A 173 1.72 5.70 -2.74
C TRP A 173 2.03 4.62 -3.76
N HIS A 174 2.89 4.92 -4.74
CA HIS A 174 3.16 4.01 -5.84
C HIS A 174 4.50 4.29 -6.53
N CYS A 175 4.91 3.36 -7.39
CA CYS A 175 6.03 3.60 -8.28
C CYS A 175 5.63 4.52 -9.43
N HIS A 176 6.45 5.52 -9.74
CA HIS A 176 6.18 6.47 -10.83
C HIS A 176 7.13 6.27 -12.03
N VAL A 177 8.02 5.27 -11.97
CA VAL A 177 8.72 4.76 -13.17
C VAL A 177 7.72 3.96 -13.98
N GLU A 178 7.59 4.27 -15.28
CA GLU A 178 6.67 3.59 -16.21
C GLU A 178 5.29 3.32 -15.57
N ALA A 179 4.73 4.36 -14.94
CA ALA A 179 3.70 4.23 -13.91
C ALA A 179 2.52 3.33 -14.30
N THR A 180 2.08 3.36 -15.56
CA THR A 180 1.02 2.47 -16.05
C THR A 180 1.36 0.99 -15.88
N GLU A 181 2.56 0.55 -16.28
CA GLU A 181 3.00 -0.84 -16.11
C GLU A 181 3.23 -1.16 -14.64
N HIS A 182 3.97 -0.32 -13.91
CA HIS A 182 4.35 -0.65 -12.54
C HIS A 182 3.11 -0.71 -11.62
N MET A 183 2.13 0.17 -11.81
CA MET A 183 0.85 0.10 -11.09
C MET A 183 0.04 -1.13 -11.50
N GLN A 184 -0.08 -1.42 -12.81
CA GLN A 184 -0.78 -2.61 -13.29
C GLN A 184 -0.16 -3.89 -12.75
N MET A 185 1.16 -3.92 -12.59
CA MET A 185 1.88 -5.07 -12.07
C MET A 185 1.82 -5.16 -10.54
N GLY A 186 1.29 -4.17 -9.81
CA GLY A 186 1.04 -4.24 -8.36
C GLY A 186 1.77 -3.22 -7.48
N MET A 187 2.61 -2.33 -8.03
CA MET A 187 3.44 -1.37 -7.26
C MET A 187 2.63 -0.18 -6.71
N ILE A 188 1.63 -0.47 -5.88
CA ILE A 188 0.76 0.54 -5.29
C ILE A 188 0.28 0.13 -3.89
N GLY A 189 0.35 1.06 -2.95
CA GLY A 189 0.09 0.83 -1.54
C GLY A 189 -0.78 1.92 -0.92
N ASN A 190 -1.36 1.58 0.22
CA ASN A 190 -2.12 2.54 1.02
C ASN A 190 -1.21 3.27 2.00
N LEU A 191 -1.50 4.54 2.23
CA LEU A 191 -0.92 5.35 3.29
C LEU A 191 -2.04 6.03 4.06
N TRP A 192 -1.95 6.13 5.38
CA TRP A 192 -2.71 7.15 6.10
C TRP A 192 -1.95 7.75 7.28
N VAL A 193 -2.33 8.98 7.59
CA VAL A 193 -1.80 9.73 8.73
C VAL A 193 -2.93 9.89 9.75
N LEU A 194 -2.68 9.42 10.96
CA LEU A 194 -3.61 9.50 12.08
C LEU A 194 -3.61 10.92 12.67
N PRO A 195 -4.78 11.52 12.95
CA PRO A 195 -4.87 12.86 13.49
C PRO A 195 -4.33 12.97 14.91
N ILE A 196 -3.67 14.10 15.21
CA ILE A 196 -3.23 14.46 16.57
C ILE A 196 -4.41 14.56 17.55
N GLN A 197 -5.63 14.77 17.05
CA GLN A 197 -6.86 14.73 17.84
C GLN A 197 -7.06 13.40 18.61
N ASN A 198 -6.47 12.29 18.15
CA ASN A 198 -6.50 11.01 18.86
C ASN A 198 -5.78 11.05 20.22
N ASN A 199 -4.86 12.01 20.40
CA ASN A 199 -4.01 12.14 21.59
C ASN A 199 -4.57 13.14 22.62
N LEU A 200 -5.79 13.64 22.43
CA LEU A 200 -6.40 14.57 23.38
C LEU A 200 -6.57 13.95 24.78
N PRO A 201 -6.51 14.76 25.86
CA PRO A 201 -6.80 14.26 27.20
C PRO A 201 -8.28 13.88 27.35
N ASP A 202 -8.56 12.87 28.19
CA ASP A 202 -9.92 12.47 28.53
C ASP A 202 -10.73 13.67 29.05
N GLY A 203 -11.97 13.80 28.56
CA GLY A 203 -12.85 14.91 28.90
C GLY A 203 -12.63 16.18 28.08
N ALA A 204 -11.72 16.20 27.09
CA ALA A 204 -11.58 17.33 26.18
C ALA A 204 -12.89 17.61 25.43
N ASP A 205 -13.29 18.87 25.36
CA ASP A 205 -14.51 19.33 24.69
C ASP A 205 -14.22 19.69 23.23
N LEU A 206 -14.78 18.90 22.31
CA LEU A 206 -14.78 19.11 20.87
C LEU A 206 -16.14 19.70 20.48
N ASN A 207 -16.36 20.98 20.83
CA ASN A 207 -17.58 21.74 20.50
C ASN A 207 -18.89 21.03 20.89
N GLY A 208 -18.94 20.45 22.08
CA GLY A 208 -20.09 19.71 22.61
C GLY A 208 -19.97 18.19 22.50
N PHE A 209 -18.93 17.67 21.85
CA PHE A 209 -18.56 16.25 21.89
C PHE A 209 -17.42 16.05 22.90
N THR A 210 -17.62 15.19 23.90
CA THR A 210 -16.57 14.88 24.88
C THR A 210 -15.68 13.76 24.38
N HIS A 211 -14.40 14.04 24.20
CA HIS A 211 -13.40 13.02 23.88
C HIS A 211 -13.19 12.09 25.08
N HIS A 212 -13.07 10.80 24.80
CA HIS A 212 -12.65 9.80 25.76
C HIS A 212 -11.39 9.10 25.32
N THR A 213 -10.52 8.74 26.28
CA THR A 213 -9.27 8.02 25.97
C THR A 213 -9.54 6.78 25.11
N GLY A 214 -8.80 6.67 24.01
CA GLY A 214 -8.93 5.58 23.04
C GLY A 214 -9.86 5.87 21.87
N TYR A 215 -10.58 7.00 21.89
CA TYR A 215 -11.35 7.45 20.73
C TYR A 215 -10.44 7.78 19.57
N LYS A 216 -10.84 7.37 18.37
CA LYS A 216 -10.13 7.62 17.12
C LYS A 216 -10.97 8.45 16.18
N TYR A 217 -10.31 9.26 15.37
CA TYR A 217 -10.92 10.15 14.39
C TYR A 217 -10.24 9.99 13.03
N ALA A 218 -10.98 10.24 11.95
CA ALA A 218 -10.39 10.24 10.61
C ALA A 218 -9.53 11.51 10.40
N TYR A 219 -9.93 12.64 11.01
CA TYR A 219 -9.29 13.95 10.86
C TYR A 219 -9.33 14.76 12.18
N ASN A 220 -8.60 15.88 12.21
CA ASN A 220 -8.71 16.92 13.25
C ASN A 220 -9.99 17.75 13.03
N ASP A 221 -11.16 17.14 13.26
CA ASP A 221 -12.45 17.76 12.96
C ASP A 221 -12.90 18.83 13.96
N GLY A 222 -12.34 18.84 15.17
CA GLY A 222 -12.68 19.77 16.25
C GLY A 222 -14.09 19.63 16.82
N ASP A 223 -14.88 18.65 16.37
CA ASP A 223 -16.29 18.46 16.75
C ASP A 223 -16.72 17.00 16.95
N GLY A 224 -15.79 16.05 16.79
CA GLY A 224 -16.02 14.61 16.90
C GLY A 224 -16.85 14.01 15.77
N SER A 225 -17.15 14.74 14.70
CA SER A 225 -17.99 14.28 13.58
C SER A 225 -17.38 13.16 12.73
N THR A 226 -16.07 12.92 12.88
CA THR A 226 -15.28 11.87 12.22
C THR A 226 -14.85 10.74 13.15
N TYR A 227 -15.43 10.68 14.36
CA TYR A 227 -15.20 9.60 15.32
C TYR A 227 -15.58 8.23 14.73
N TYR A 228 -14.74 7.22 14.94
CA TYR A 228 -14.99 5.82 14.59
C TYR A 228 -14.48 4.86 15.67
N ASP A 229 -15.03 3.63 15.67
CA ASP A 229 -14.66 2.56 16.61
C ASP A 229 -13.68 1.56 15.96
N VAL A 230 -13.90 1.23 14.69
CA VAL A 230 -13.07 0.30 13.91
C VAL A 230 -12.82 0.87 12.52
N ASP A 231 -11.65 0.58 11.94
CA ASP A 231 -11.30 1.02 10.58
C ASP A 231 -10.77 -0.12 9.70
N TYR A 232 -11.07 -0.03 8.41
CA TYR A 232 -10.66 -1.01 7.40
C TYR A 232 -10.18 -0.32 6.13
N PRO A 233 -8.96 -0.63 5.65
CA PRO A 233 -8.50 -0.19 4.33
C PRO A 233 -9.14 -1.01 3.22
N LEU A 234 -9.59 -0.34 2.16
CA LEU A 234 -10.15 -0.97 0.97
C LEU A 234 -9.53 -0.33 -0.27
N GLN A 235 -8.49 -0.95 -0.80
CA GLN A 235 -7.87 -0.57 -2.06
C GLN A 235 -8.56 -1.31 -3.21
N PHE A 236 -9.17 -0.55 -4.11
CA PHE A 236 -9.85 -1.04 -5.31
C PHE A 236 -8.91 -0.93 -6.50
N THR A 237 -8.56 -2.07 -7.09
CA THR A 237 -7.70 -2.16 -8.26
C THR A 237 -8.21 -3.27 -9.18
N GLY A 238 -7.61 -3.43 -10.34
CA GLY A 238 -7.78 -4.63 -11.14
C GLY A 238 -6.48 -5.04 -11.81
N PHE A 239 -6.43 -6.29 -12.23
CA PHE A 239 -5.32 -6.87 -12.99
C PHE A 239 -5.83 -7.42 -14.32
N ASP A 240 -5.05 -7.19 -15.38
CA ASP A 240 -5.20 -7.77 -16.71
C ASP A 240 -4.26 -8.96 -16.82
N SER A 241 -4.79 -10.17 -16.75
CA SER A 241 -3.92 -11.34 -16.76
C SER A 241 -3.16 -11.58 -18.06
N ASP A 242 -3.64 -11.09 -19.21
CA ASP A 242 -2.90 -11.16 -20.47
C ASP A 242 -1.72 -10.19 -20.45
N PHE A 243 -1.86 -9.03 -19.80
CA PHE A 243 -0.75 -8.09 -19.58
C PHE A 243 0.34 -8.71 -18.70
N HIS A 244 -0.04 -9.38 -17.60
CA HIS A 244 0.91 -10.06 -16.71
C HIS A 244 1.59 -11.25 -17.42
N ASP A 245 0.84 -12.03 -18.19
CA ASP A 245 1.36 -13.15 -18.99
C ASP A 245 2.31 -12.62 -20.09
N ALA A 246 1.99 -11.51 -20.75
CA ALA A 246 2.85 -10.86 -21.72
C ALA A 246 4.16 -10.36 -21.08
N SER A 247 4.07 -9.77 -19.88
CA SER A 247 5.23 -9.31 -19.13
C SER A 247 6.19 -10.47 -18.82
N ILE A 248 5.75 -11.54 -18.15
CA ILE A 248 6.69 -12.63 -17.81
C ILE A 248 7.27 -13.35 -19.06
N ASN A 249 6.51 -13.41 -20.16
CA ASN A 249 6.93 -14.06 -21.40
C ASN A 249 7.70 -13.14 -22.37
N VAL A 250 8.06 -11.93 -21.94
CA VAL A 250 8.84 -10.96 -22.76
C VAL A 250 8.14 -10.64 -24.08
N GLN A 251 6.82 -10.47 -24.05
CA GLN A 251 6.02 -10.07 -25.20
C GLN A 251 5.75 -8.56 -25.17
N PRO A 252 5.45 -7.93 -26.31
CA PRO A 252 5.01 -6.53 -26.34
C PRO A 252 3.76 -6.34 -25.46
N LEU A 253 3.83 -5.38 -24.54
CA LEU A 253 2.75 -5.12 -23.60
C LEU A 253 1.58 -4.40 -24.29
N PRO A 254 0.34 -4.90 -24.13
CA PRO A 254 -0.83 -4.41 -24.86
C PRO A 254 -1.46 -3.18 -24.19
N PHE A 255 -0.68 -2.13 -23.87
CA PHE A 255 -1.17 -0.95 -23.11
C PHE A 255 -2.48 -0.34 -23.61
N ALA A 256 -2.68 -0.28 -24.93
CA ALA A 256 -3.89 0.31 -25.52
C ALA A 256 -5.13 -0.62 -25.47
N LEU A 257 -4.92 -1.90 -25.16
CA LEU A 257 -5.94 -2.94 -25.06
C LEU A 257 -6.03 -3.51 -23.64
N MET A 258 -5.38 -2.87 -22.66
CA MET A 258 -5.36 -3.31 -21.28
C MET A 258 -6.79 -3.33 -20.72
N ASP A 259 -7.18 -4.47 -20.16
CA ASP A 259 -8.54 -4.76 -19.70
C ASP A 259 -8.49 -5.58 -18.40
N ASP A 260 -8.95 -5.00 -17.29
CA ASP A 260 -8.87 -5.65 -15.98
C ASP A 260 -9.88 -6.80 -15.89
N ASN A 261 -9.42 -8.03 -16.10
CA ASN A 261 -10.25 -9.23 -15.99
C ASN A 261 -10.30 -9.80 -14.55
N TYR A 262 -9.48 -9.29 -13.64
CA TYR A 262 -9.60 -9.54 -12.20
C TYR A 262 -9.85 -8.23 -11.45
N GLY A 263 -11.08 -8.02 -10.98
CA GLY A 263 -11.39 -6.93 -10.05
C GLY A 263 -10.99 -7.30 -8.62
N LEU A 264 -10.27 -6.42 -7.92
CA LEU A 264 -9.63 -6.74 -6.64
C LEU A 264 -9.98 -5.73 -5.54
N ILE A 265 -10.18 -6.25 -4.32
CA ILE A 265 -10.10 -5.47 -3.07
C ILE A 265 -8.89 -5.96 -2.30
N ASN A 266 -7.96 -5.05 -1.99
CA ASN A 266 -6.70 -5.39 -1.31
C ASN A 266 -6.00 -6.59 -1.97
N GLY A 267 -5.91 -6.57 -3.30
CA GLY A 267 -5.23 -7.60 -4.08
C GLY A 267 -6.00 -8.92 -4.22
N ARG A 268 -7.24 -9.02 -3.72
CA ARG A 268 -8.03 -10.27 -3.69
C ARG A 268 -9.35 -10.13 -4.44
N GLY A 269 -9.73 -11.16 -5.19
CA GLY A 269 -11.09 -11.33 -5.70
C GLY A 269 -11.96 -12.14 -4.73
N TYR A 270 -13.27 -11.88 -4.67
CA TYR A 270 -14.18 -12.74 -3.91
C TYR A 270 -14.13 -14.17 -4.46
N PRO A 271 -14.17 -15.23 -3.62
CA PRO A 271 -14.42 -15.24 -2.17
C PRO A 271 -13.17 -15.04 -1.28
N GLN A 272 -11.97 -14.85 -1.82
CA GLN A 272 -10.76 -14.68 -0.98
C GLN A 272 -10.78 -13.39 -0.13
N THR A 273 -11.59 -12.41 -0.52
CA THR A 273 -11.79 -11.15 0.22
C THR A 273 -12.34 -11.36 1.63
N VAL A 274 -13.03 -12.48 1.90
CA VAL A 274 -13.57 -12.80 3.24
C VAL A 274 -12.62 -13.62 4.11
N ASP A 275 -11.46 -14.01 3.58
CA ASP A 275 -10.42 -14.69 4.35
C ASP A 275 -9.62 -13.67 5.16
N ALA A 276 -9.62 -13.78 6.49
CA ALA A 276 -8.89 -12.86 7.36
C ALA A 276 -7.36 -13.13 7.38
N ASN A 277 -6.90 -14.26 6.85
CA ASN A 277 -5.48 -14.65 6.90
C ASN A 277 -4.68 -13.97 5.78
N SER A 278 -3.36 -13.86 5.98
CA SER A 278 -2.43 -13.52 4.89
C SER A 278 -2.28 -14.72 3.95
N LEU A 279 -2.37 -14.49 2.63
CA LEU A 279 -2.33 -15.56 1.64
C LEU A 279 -0.93 -15.70 1.03
N PRO A 280 -0.35 -16.91 0.97
CA PRO A 280 0.88 -17.16 0.25
C PRO A 280 0.61 -17.32 -1.25
N ASN A 281 1.62 -17.03 -2.06
CA ASN A 281 1.61 -17.43 -3.46
C ASN A 281 1.96 -18.93 -3.62
N SER A 282 1.53 -19.56 -4.71
CA SER A 282 1.76 -20.98 -4.99
C SER A 282 3.07 -21.26 -5.72
N HIS A 283 3.86 -20.24 -6.09
CA HIS A 283 5.15 -20.40 -6.73
C HIS A 283 6.24 -20.80 -5.73
N ASP A 284 6.40 -20.01 -4.67
CA ASP A 284 7.45 -20.19 -3.66
C ASP A 284 6.94 -20.17 -2.21
N GLY A 285 5.64 -19.97 -2.00
CA GLY A 285 5.03 -19.97 -0.68
C GLY A 285 5.23 -18.69 0.13
N LYS A 286 5.82 -17.63 -0.46
CA LYS A 286 5.94 -16.33 0.21
C LYS A 286 4.56 -15.69 0.41
N LEU A 287 4.38 -15.04 1.56
CA LEU A 287 3.17 -14.27 1.85
C LEU A 287 3.11 -13.05 0.95
N ASN A 288 2.01 -12.92 0.20
CA ASN A 288 1.83 -11.89 -0.83
C ASN A 288 0.61 -10.99 -0.50
N GLN A 289 -0.61 -11.56 -0.44
CA GLN A 289 -1.81 -10.80 -0.09
C GLN A 289 -1.97 -10.72 1.43
N LYS A 290 -1.36 -9.73 2.07
CA LYS A 290 -1.34 -9.62 3.55
C LYS A 290 -2.50 -8.83 4.14
N VAL A 291 -3.11 -7.94 3.36
CA VAL A 291 -4.24 -7.11 3.80
C VAL A 291 -5.54 -7.82 3.42
N ASN A 292 -6.43 -8.03 4.40
CA ASN A 292 -7.75 -8.62 4.16
C ASN A 292 -8.82 -7.54 3.93
N SER A 293 -9.97 -7.94 3.42
CA SER A 293 -11.10 -7.04 3.12
C SER A 293 -12.35 -7.39 3.93
N LEU A 294 -12.26 -8.31 4.89
CA LEU A 294 -13.39 -8.72 5.72
C LEU A 294 -13.65 -7.64 6.76
N ILE A 295 -14.83 -7.02 6.69
CA ILE A 295 -15.23 -5.98 7.62
C ILE A 295 -16.02 -6.63 8.76
N THR A 296 -15.58 -6.41 10.00
CA THR A 296 -16.29 -6.89 11.20
C THR A 296 -16.54 -5.75 12.18
N ALA A 297 -17.73 -5.73 12.78
CA ALA A 297 -18.10 -4.74 13.79
C ALA A 297 -19.15 -5.31 14.75
N VAL A 298 -19.23 -4.73 15.94
CA VAL A 298 -20.33 -4.92 16.89
C VAL A 298 -21.43 -3.91 16.57
N GLN A 299 -22.70 -4.32 16.59
CA GLN A 299 -23.83 -3.40 16.41
C GLN A 299 -23.71 -2.19 17.34
N GLY A 300 -23.85 -0.98 16.80
CA GLY A 300 -23.66 0.28 17.51
C GLY A 300 -22.28 0.92 17.31
N GLN A 301 -21.32 0.19 16.73
CA GLN A 301 -20.04 0.76 16.33
C GLN A 301 -20.15 1.55 15.02
N LYS A 302 -19.29 2.56 14.89
CA LYS A 302 -19.01 3.27 13.64
C LYS A 302 -17.78 2.65 12.97
N ILE A 303 -17.95 2.28 11.71
CA ILE A 303 -16.90 1.72 10.87
C ILE A 303 -16.36 2.84 9.99
N LEU A 304 -15.05 3.09 10.04
CA LEU A 304 -14.35 3.90 9.06
C LEU A 304 -13.86 2.99 7.91
N LEU A 305 -14.31 3.25 6.70
CA LEU A 305 -13.79 2.63 5.49
C LEU A 305 -12.82 3.64 4.84
N ARG A 306 -11.55 3.27 4.78
CA ARG A 306 -10.49 4.03 4.10
C ARG A 306 -10.38 3.49 2.68
N MET A 307 -11.06 4.13 1.75
CA MET A 307 -11.19 3.66 0.37
C MET A 307 -10.17 4.34 -0.53
N SER A 308 -9.50 3.57 -1.39
CA SER A 308 -8.60 4.09 -2.42
C SER A 308 -8.91 3.43 -3.76
N GLY A 309 -9.08 4.23 -4.81
CA GLY A 309 -9.21 3.74 -6.18
C GLY A 309 -7.87 3.84 -6.89
N VAL A 310 -7.35 2.72 -7.37
CA VAL A 310 -6.01 2.67 -7.96
C VAL A 310 -5.92 1.86 -9.25
N SER A 311 -7.05 1.37 -9.76
CA SER A 311 -7.11 0.79 -11.12
C SER A 311 -6.69 1.84 -12.14
N THR A 312 -5.98 1.37 -13.18
CA THR A 312 -5.48 2.21 -14.27
C THR A 312 -6.44 2.24 -15.47
N THR A 313 -7.45 1.37 -15.47
CA THR A 313 -8.40 1.16 -16.59
C THR A 313 -9.84 1.49 -16.21
N ASP A 314 -10.22 1.24 -14.95
CA ASP A 314 -11.61 1.29 -14.51
C ASP A 314 -11.84 2.22 -13.32
N TYR A 315 -13.06 2.76 -13.26
CA TYR A 315 -13.62 3.31 -12.03
C TYR A 315 -14.57 2.28 -11.41
N THR A 316 -14.71 2.33 -10.08
CA THR A 316 -15.55 1.40 -9.33
C THR A 316 -16.62 2.16 -8.55
N THR A 317 -17.88 1.77 -8.70
CA THR A 317 -18.97 2.32 -7.90
C THR A 317 -19.31 1.36 -6.75
N ILE A 318 -18.99 1.73 -5.52
CA ILE A 318 -19.18 0.88 -4.34
C ILE A 318 -20.54 1.14 -3.69
N ALA A 319 -21.24 0.06 -3.34
CA ALA A 319 -22.48 0.07 -2.57
C ALA A 319 -22.46 -1.00 -1.47
N THR A 320 -23.40 -0.91 -0.53
CA THR A 320 -23.57 -1.92 0.53
C THR A 320 -25.01 -2.41 0.61
N THR A 321 -25.19 -3.65 1.08
CA THR A 321 -26.52 -4.21 1.38
C THR A 321 -26.99 -3.93 2.81
N LEU A 322 -26.25 -3.10 3.57
CA LEU A 322 -26.58 -2.79 4.97
C LEU A 322 -27.93 -2.08 5.14
N GLY A 323 -28.38 -1.37 4.09
CA GLY A 323 -29.61 -0.58 4.13
C GLY A 323 -29.48 0.76 4.86
N VAL A 324 -28.28 1.10 5.36
CA VAL A 324 -27.92 2.43 5.87
C VAL A 324 -27.01 3.16 4.88
N PRO A 325 -27.15 4.48 4.71
CA PRO A 325 -26.24 5.24 3.87
C PRO A 325 -24.85 5.35 4.50
N MET A 326 -23.86 5.56 3.63
CA MET A 326 -22.48 5.88 3.97
C MET A 326 -22.33 7.39 4.14
N LYS A 327 -21.64 7.85 5.18
CA LYS A 327 -21.30 9.27 5.38
C LYS A 327 -19.88 9.52 4.89
N VAL A 328 -19.73 10.30 3.81
CA VAL A 328 -18.41 10.73 3.34
C VAL A 328 -17.93 11.88 4.22
N VAL A 329 -16.80 11.67 4.89
CA VAL A 329 -16.18 12.66 5.81
C VAL A 329 -14.84 13.18 5.32
N GLY A 330 -14.21 12.50 4.36
CA GLY A 330 -13.00 12.97 3.70
C GLY A 330 -12.91 12.54 2.24
N LYS A 331 -12.18 13.32 1.44
CA LYS A 331 -11.83 13.00 0.05
C LYS A 331 -10.41 13.49 -0.23
N ASP A 332 -9.61 12.67 -0.89
CA ASP A 332 -8.24 13.01 -1.35
C ASP A 332 -7.37 13.57 -0.20
N ALA A 333 -7.38 12.86 0.94
CA ALA A 333 -6.71 13.24 2.18
C ALA A 333 -7.14 14.57 2.81
N GLU A 334 -8.28 15.14 2.42
CA GLU A 334 -8.83 16.37 2.98
C GLU A 334 -10.17 16.11 3.69
N LEU A 335 -10.31 16.66 4.90
CA LEU A 335 -11.59 16.68 5.60
C LEU A 335 -12.60 17.52 4.79
N VAL A 336 -13.79 17.00 4.50
CA VAL A 336 -14.78 17.75 3.69
C VAL A 336 -15.46 18.87 4.50
N ARG A 337 -14.73 19.96 4.76
CA ARG A 337 -15.25 21.23 5.27
C ARG A 337 -15.16 22.32 4.22
N GLY A 338 -16.15 23.21 4.23
CA GLY A 338 -16.06 24.46 3.49
C GLY A 338 -15.00 25.41 4.09
N PRO A 339 -14.56 26.44 3.34
CA PRO A 339 -13.53 27.40 3.79
C PRO A 339 -13.84 28.14 5.10
N THR A 340 -15.10 28.18 5.50
CA THR A 340 -15.56 28.79 6.76
C THR A 340 -15.70 27.79 7.91
N GLY A 341 -15.18 26.56 7.76
CA GLY A 341 -15.35 25.45 8.69
C GLY A 341 -16.74 24.81 8.65
N LYS A 342 -17.58 25.15 7.66
CA LYS A 342 -18.93 24.55 7.52
C LYS A 342 -18.80 23.07 7.19
N ASP A 343 -19.52 22.22 7.93
CA ASP A 343 -19.66 20.81 7.58
C ASP A 343 -20.26 20.64 6.17
N THR A 344 -19.50 20.02 5.28
CA THR A 344 -19.95 19.64 3.94
C THR A 344 -19.92 18.13 3.72
N SER A 345 -19.77 17.34 4.80
CA SER A 345 -20.01 15.91 4.76
C SER A 345 -21.42 15.61 4.26
N TYR A 346 -21.55 14.49 3.57
CA TYR A 346 -22.79 14.11 2.92
C TYR A 346 -23.02 12.62 3.02
N TRP A 347 -24.29 12.24 2.94
CA TRP A 347 -24.74 10.86 2.95
C TRP A 347 -24.99 10.38 1.53
N THR A 348 -24.54 9.17 1.23
CA THR A 348 -24.76 8.53 -0.07
C THR A 348 -24.99 7.04 0.09
N SER A 349 -25.68 6.42 -0.87
CA SER A 349 -25.85 4.96 -0.93
C SER A 349 -24.78 4.29 -1.78
N SER A 350 -24.08 5.06 -2.62
CA SER A 350 -22.99 4.57 -3.45
C SER A 350 -21.88 5.63 -3.59
N ILE A 351 -20.66 5.19 -3.84
CA ILE A 351 -19.50 6.06 -4.02
C ILE A 351 -18.80 5.63 -5.32
N ASP A 352 -18.67 6.58 -6.24
CA ASP A 352 -17.85 6.39 -7.44
C ASP A 352 -16.40 6.71 -7.10
N ILE A 353 -15.50 5.76 -7.35
CA ILE A 353 -14.08 5.86 -7.02
C ILE A 353 -13.29 5.63 -8.31
N ALA A 354 -12.57 6.64 -8.78
CA ALA A 354 -11.68 6.54 -9.93
C ALA A 354 -10.23 6.27 -9.49
N GLY A 355 -9.36 5.95 -10.46
CA GLY A 355 -7.92 5.86 -10.23
C GLY A 355 -7.35 7.18 -9.69
N GLY A 356 -6.69 7.12 -8.55
CA GLY A 356 -6.12 8.26 -7.83
C GLY A 356 -7.01 8.88 -6.75
N ASP A 357 -8.30 8.51 -6.67
CA ASP A 357 -9.21 9.03 -5.64
C ASP A 357 -8.99 8.30 -4.29
N THR A 358 -9.11 9.05 -3.18
CA THR A 358 -9.29 8.46 -1.85
C THR A 358 -10.55 9.00 -1.18
N PHE A 359 -11.21 8.16 -0.37
CA PHE A 359 -12.38 8.53 0.42
C PHE A 359 -12.27 7.97 1.84
N ASP A 360 -12.62 8.81 2.81
CA ASP A 360 -12.82 8.41 4.20
C ASP A 360 -14.33 8.41 4.50
N VAL A 361 -14.86 7.23 4.80
CA VAL A 361 -16.31 6.98 4.83
C VAL A 361 -16.71 6.34 6.14
N ILE A 362 -17.68 6.93 6.83
CA ILE A 362 -18.22 6.39 8.07
C ILE A 362 -19.54 5.67 7.81
N VAL A 363 -19.64 4.46 8.34
CA VAL A 363 -20.88 3.67 8.40
C VAL A 363 -21.27 3.49 9.86
N ASP A 364 -22.42 4.03 10.24
CA ASP A 364 -22.99 3.89 11.58
C ASP A 364 -23.87 2.64 11.65
N THR A 365 -23.51 1.69 12.52
CA THR A 365 -24.21 0.40 12.64
C THR A 365 -25.27 0.38 13.75
N THR A 366 -25.60 1.53 14.37
CA THR A 366 -26.58 1.62 15.47
C THR A 366 -27.92 0.96 15.10
N ASP A 367 -28.45 1.28 13.93
CA ASP A 367 -29.74 0.77 13.45
C ASP A 367 -29.60 -0.44 12.50
N VAL A 368 -28.43 -1.06 12.43
CA VAL A 368 -28.16 -2.24 11.60
C VAL A 368 -28.29 -3.51 12.44
N ALA A 369 -29.16 -4.44 12.02
CA ALA A 369 -29.32 -5.71 12.72
C ALA A 369 -28.05 -6.58 12.64
N PRO A 370 -27.76 -7.43 13.64
CA PRO A 370 -26.69 -8.42 13.52
C PRO A 370 -26.92 -9.36 12.32
N GLY A 371 -25.87 -9.60 11.54
CA GLY A 371 -25.95 -10.37 10.31
C GLY A 371 -24.73 -10.19 9.40
N THR A 372 -24.77 -10.87 8.25
CA THR A 372 -23.80 -10.71 7.18
C THR A 372 -24.42 -9.89 6.06
N TYR A 373 -23.71 -8.83 5.68
CA TYR A 373 -24.05 -7.93 4.59
C TYR A 373 -22.90 -7.92 3.59
N ILE A 374 -23.13 -7.33 2.42
CA ILE A 374 -22.16 -7.30 1.33
C ILE A 374 -21.78 -5.86 1.03
N LEU A 375 -20.48 -5.61 0.89
CA LEU A 375 -19.93 -4.46 0.18
C LEU A 375 -19.51 -4.95 -1.20
N TYR A 376 -19.97 -4.27 -2.25
CA TYR A 376 -19.74 -4.73 -3.63
C TYR A 376 -19.71 -3.55 -4.60
N THR A 377 -19.12 -3.78 -5.77
CA THR A 377 -19.24 -2.86 -6.90
C THR A 377 -20.56 -3.02 -7.63
N THR A 378 -21.19 -1.92 -8.03
CA THR A 378 -22.36 -1.96 -8.93
C THR A 378 -21.96 -2.11 -10.41
N ASN A 379 -20.66 -2.04 -10.72
CA ASN A 379 -20.11 -2.39 -12.03
C ASN A 379 -20.10 -3.92 -12.16
N LEU A 380 -21.19 -4.49 -12.68
CA LEU A 380 -21.41 -5.94 -12.66
C LEU A 380 -20.33 -6.75 -13.41
N ASN A 381 -19.62 -6.14 -14.36
CA ASN A 381 -18.49 -6.77 -15.06
C ASN A 381 -17.27 -6.98 -14.15
N LEU A 382 -17.18 -6.28 -13.02
CA LEU A 382 -16.10 -6.41 -12.03
C LEU A 382 -16.50 -7.34 -10.86
N LEU A 383 -17.61 -8.08 -10.99
CA LEU A 383 -18.06 -9.12 -10.05
C LEU A 383 -17.70 -10.53 -10.54
N SER A 384 -16.55 -10.66 -11.20
CA SER A 384 -16.02 -11.91 -11.76
C SER A 384 -14.53 -12.06 -11.45
N ASN A 385 -14.03 -13.29 -11.56
CA ASN A 385 -12.59 -13.60 -11.59
C ASN A 385 -12.28 -14.18 -12.97
N ASP A 386 -11.81 -13.36 -13.91
CA ASP A 386 -11.65 -13.72 -15.32
C ASP A 386 -12.92 -14.37 -15.91
N GLN A 387 -12.88 -15.68 -16.18
CA GLN A 387 -14.01 -16.41 -16.75
C GLN A 387 -15.06 -16.87 -15.72
N GLU A 388 -14.83 -16.67 -14.42
CA GLU A 388 -15.77 -17.04 -13.37
C GLU A 388 -16.79 -15.93 -13.09
N ASP A 389 -18.07 -16.21 -13.35
CA ASP A 389 -19.21 -15.27 -13.20
C ASP A 389 -19.51 -14.84 -11.75
N PHE A 390 -18.75 -15.30 -10.76
CA PHE A 390 -18.97 -14.99 -9.35
C PHE A 390 -17.65 -14.73 -8.62
N GLY A 391 -17.31 -13.46 -8.47
CA GLY A 391 -16.06 -13.07 -7.84
C GLY A 391 -15.84 -11.57 -7.79
N GLY A 392 -14.57 -11.17 -7.89
CA GLY A 392 -14.19 -9.79 -8.11
C GLY A 392 -14.36 -8.87 -6.89
N ILE A 393 -14.80 -7.63 -7.15
CA ILE A 393 -14.92 -6.55 -6.15
C ILE A 393 -16.17 -6.74 -5.29
N MET A 394 -16.05 -7.67 -4.34
CA MET A 394 -17.06 -7.97 -3.34
C MET A 394 -16.39 -8.41 -2.04
N THR A 395 -16.94 -8.02 -0.88
CA THR A 395 -16.55 -8.54 0.43
C THR A 395 -17.73 -8.53 1.40
N GLU A 396 -17.53 -9.11 2.57
CA GLU A 396 -18.55 -9.18 3.62
C GLU A 396 -18.35 -8.11 4.70
N ILE A 397 -19.48 -7.59 5.19
CA ILE A 397 -19.61 -6.82 6.41
C ILE A 397 -20.37 -7.69 7.42
N ARG A 398 -19.69 -8.14 8.48
CA ARG A 398 -20.27 -8.99 9.53
C ARG A 398 -20.52 -8.18 10.79
N ILE A 399 -21.79 -8.01 11.14
CA ILE A 399 -22.24 -7.29 12.33
C ILE A 399 -22.61 -8.31 13.42
N SER A 400 -21.92 -8.29 14.55
CA SER A 400 -22.26 -9.11 15.71
C SER A 400 -23.18 -8.37 16.69
N ALA A 401 -23.85 -9.12 17.57
CA ALA A 401 -24.63 -8.54 18.65
C ALA A 401 -23.73 -7.80 19.68
N PRO A 402 -24.26 -6.81 20.42
CA PRO A 402 -23.55 -6.05 21.46
C PRO A 402 -22.97 -6.88 22.61
#